data_AF-A0A9P1KAJ6-F1
#
_entry.id   AF-A0A9P1KAJ6-F1
#
_cell.length_a   1.000
_cell.length_b   1.000
_cell.length_c   1.000
_cell.angle_alpha   90.00
_cell.angle_beta   90.00
_cell.angle_gamma   90.00
#
_symmetry.space_group_name_H-M   'P 1'
#
loop_
_entity.id
_entity.type
_entity.pdbx_description
1 polymer ?
#
loop_
_entity_poly.entity_id
_entity_poly.type
_entity_poly.pdbx_seq_one_letter_code
_entity_poly.pdbx_strand_id
1 'polypeptide(L)' 'MYREVAFIAFYFHWSRADILNLEHGERQHWIGEIADLVRGELGE' A
#
# COMPACT_ATOMS: atom_id res chain seq x y z
N MET A 1 5.75 -4.87 -9.60
CA MET A 1 6.60 -3.66 -9.60
C MET A 1 5.78 -2.36 -9.64
N TYR A 2 5.15 -1.90 -10.74
CA TYR A 2 4.44 -0.59 -10.71
C TYR A 2 3.06 -0.60 -10.06
N ARG A 3 2.36 -1.73 -10.08
CA ARG A 3 0.99 -1.84 -9.56
C ARG A 3 0.93 -1.67 -8.03
N GLU A 4 1.88 -2.28 -7.33
CA GLU A 4 2.04 -2.19 -5.87
C GLU A 4 2.32 -0.75 -5.45
N VAL A 5 3.19 -0.06 -6.18
CA VAL A 5 3.52 1.35 -5.93
C VAL A 5 2.32 2.26 -6.16
N ALA A 6 1.57 2.03 -7.24
CA ALA A 6 0.35 2.80 -7.52
C ALA A 6 -0.74 2.57 -6.46
N PHE A 7 -0.87 1.33 -5.95
CA PHE A 7 -1.82 0.98 -4.91
C PHE A 7 -1.50 1.68 -3.58
N ILE A 8 -0.24 1.60 -3.13
CA ILE A 8 0.21 2.29 -1.92
C ILE A 8 0.08 3.82 -2.07
N ALA A 9 0.50 4.37 -3.20
CA ALA A 9 0.40 5.81 -3.47
C ALA A 9 -1.06 6.30 -3.49
N PHE A 10 -2.00 5.47 -3.93
CA PHE A 10 -3.42 5.84 -3.97
C PHE A 10 -4.03 5.94 -2.57
N TYR A 11 -3.68 5.04 -1.65
CA TYR A 11 -4.26 5.01 -0.29
C TYR A 11 -3.51 5.88 0.72
N PHE A 12 -2.18 5.95 0.65
CA PHE A 12 -1.37 6.71 1.61
C PHE A 12 -0.85 8.05 1.09
N HIS A 13 -1.06 8.34 -0.20
CA HIS A 13 -0.55 9.56 -0.86
C HIS A 13 0.96 9.76 -0.73
N TRP A 14 1.71 8.69 -0.46
CA TRP A 14 3.18 8.73 -0.44
C TRP A 14 3.73 8.99 -1.83
N SER A 15 4.84 9.72 -1.89
CA SER A 15 5.51 9.96 -3.16
C SER A 15 6.09 8.67 -3.72
N ARG A 16 6.10 8.54 -5.04
CA ARG A 16 6.70 7.38 -5.73
C ARG A 16 8.13 7.08 -5.26
N ALA A 17 8.90 8.13 -4.96
CA ALA A 17 10.27 8.01 -4.48
C ALA A 17 10.34 7.30 -3.12
N ASP A 18 9.49 7.67 -2.16
CA ASP A 18 9.45 7.04 -0.83
C ASP A 18 9.07 5.56 -0.93
N ILE A 19 8.07 5.22 -1.75
CA ILE A 19 7.61 3.83 -1.90
C ILE A 19 8.65 2.95 -2.62
N LEU A 20 9.41 3.52 -3.54
CA LEU A 20 10.51 2.83 -4.20
C LEU A 20 11.71 2.63 -3.27
N ASN A 21 11.84 3.47 -2.24
CA ASN A 21 12.90 3.38 -1.23
C ASN A 21 12.61 2.30 -0.17
N LEU A 22 11.36 1.85 -0.04
CA LEU A 22 10.99 0.73 0.83
C LEU A 22 11.56 -0.58 0.32
N GLU A 23 11.89 -1.49 1.24
CA GLU A 23 12.21 -2.86 0.86
C GLU A 23 10.99 -3.58 0.28
N HIS A 24 11.21 -4.62 -0.54
CA HIS A 24 10.10 -5.34 -1.16
C HIS A 24 9.16 -5.96 -0.11
N GLY A 25 9.71 -6.43 1.01
CA GLY A 25 8.92 -6.96 2.14
C GLY A 25 8.05 -5.91 2.82
N GLU A 26 8.56 -4.68 2.99
CA GLU A 26 7.77 -3.59 3.56
C GLU A 26 6.61 -3.18 2.65
N ARG A 27 6.82 -3.12 1.32
CA ARG A 27 5.72 -2.86 0.38
C ARG A 27 4.61 -3.91 0.49
N GLN A 28 4.97 -5.17 0.64
CA GLN A 28 4.00 -6.26 0.80
C GLN A 28 3.24 -6.15 2.12
N HIS A 29 3.90 -5.74 3.20
CA HIS A 29 3.27 -5.47 4.49
C HIS A 29 2.21 -4.35 4.38
N TRP A 30 2.57 -3.21 3.79
CA TRP A 30 1.64 -2.09 3.58
C TRP A 30 0.43 -2.45 2.71
N ILE A 31 0.62 -3.29 1.68
CA ILE A 31 -0.50 -3.79 0.88
C ILE A 31 -1.46 -4.64 1.73
N GLY A 32 -0.91 -5.47 2.64
CA GLY A 32 -1.69 -6.25 3.60
C GLY A 32 -2.51 -5.37 4.53
N GLU A 33 -1.90 -4.34 5.12
CA GLU A 33 -2.58 -3.38 5.99
C GLU A 33 -3.73 -2.66 5.28
N ILE A 34 -3.50 -2.18 4.05
CA ILE A 34 -4.56 -1.54 3.25
C ILE A 34 -5.70 -2.53 2.98
N ALA A 35 -5.38 -3.79 2.66
CA ALA A 35 -6.40 -4.80 2.37
C ALA A 35 -7.24 -5.15 3.60
N ASP A 36 -6.64 -5.16 4.80
CA ASP A 36 -7.35 -5.37 6.06
C ASP A 36 -8.28 -4.18 6.37
N LEU A 37 -7.77 -2.96 6.20
CA LEU A 37 -8.52 -1.71 6.41
C LEU A 37 -9.75 -1.64 5.48
N VAL A 38 -9.55 -1.89 4.19
CA VAL A 38 -10.64 -1.93 3.19
C VAL A 38 -11.66 -3.03 3.50
N ARG A 39 -11.21 -4.18 4.00
CA ARG A 39 -12.11 -5.27 4.40
C ARG A 39 -12.92 -4.91 5.65
N GLY A 40 -12.31 -4.23 6.62
CA GLY A 40 -12.99 -3.75 7.83
C GLY A 40 -14.04 -2.68 7.52
N GLU A 41 -13.76 -1.79 6.59
CA GLU A 41 -14.64 -0.67 6.22
C GLU A 41 -15.88 -1.12 5.40
N LEU A 42 -15.81 -2.27 4.70
CA LEU A 42 -16.92 -2.86 3.95
C LEU A 42 -17.82 -3.79 4.79
N GLY A 43 -17.51 -3.95 6.07
CA GLY A 43 -18.18 -4.88 6.98
C GLY A 43 -19.32 -4.29 7.83
N GLU A 44 -19.71 -3.03 7.62
CA GLU A 44 -20.78 -2.33 8.35
C GLU A 44 -21.94 -1.91 7.44
#